data_AF-A0A9C9ESU3-F1
#
_entry.id   AF-A0A9C9ESU3-F1
#
_cell.length_a   1.000
_cell.length_b   1.000
_cell.length_c   1.000
_cell.angle_alpha   90.00
_cell.angle_beta   90.00
_cell.angle_gamma   90.00
#
_symmetry.space_group_name_H-M   'P 1'
#
loop_
_entity.id
_entity.type
_entity.pdbx_description
1 polymer ?
#
loop_
_entity_poly.entity_id
_entity_poly.type
_entity_poly.pdbx_seq_one_letter_code
_entity_poly.pdbx_strand_id
1 'polypeptide(L)'
;MLIDETVYDIEACSAFLKTEGLPPSNLEILKAGKVDVLRNLEDRIRSERERQVEFPLRCWASLGEVRICPPIRNPSKIICLGRNYRDHAEEQGAKIPEAPLLFAKAPTAVIGPGDAIVIPRGSSKVDFEGEFAVVIARTIRNADE
;
A
#
# COMPACT_ATOMS: atom_id res chain seq x y z
N MET A 1 -8.31 5.84 5.58
CA MET A 1 -8.97 5.50 4.30
C MET A 1 -9.03 6.77 3.47
N LEU A 2 -8.51 6.77 2.25
CA LEU A 2 -8.56 7.96 1.38
C LEU A 2 -9.80 7.88 0.48
N ILE A 3 -10.63 8.91 0.51
CA ILE A 3 -11.77 9.10 -0.39
C ILE A 3 -11.63 10.51 -0.98
N ASP A 4 -11.41 10.58 -2.29
CA ASP A 4 -11.06 11.83 -2.97
C ASP A 4 -9.82 12.47 -2.32
N GLU A 5 -9.91 13.71 -1.83
CA GLU A 5 -8.83 14.43 -1.12
C GLU A 5 -9.00 14.39 0.42
N THR A 6 -9.85 13.51 0.94
CA THR A 6 -10.14 13.42 2.39
C THR A 6 -9.70 12.07 2.94
N VAL A 7 -8.94 12.12 4.04
CA VAL A 7 -8.49 10.93 4.77
C VAL A 7 -9.40 10.70 5.95
N TYR A 8 -10.14 9.60 5.93
CA TYR A 8 -11.00 9.14 7.00
C TYR A 8 -10.25 8.19 7.95
N ASP A 9 -10.33 8.49 9.24
CA ASP A 9 -9.86 7.58 10.29
C ASP A 9 -10.85 6.42 10.44
N ILE A 10 -10.35 5.20 10.20
CA ILE A 10 -11.18 4.00 10.14
C ILE A 10 -11.83 3.69 11.49
N GLU A 11 -11.08 3.84 12.59
CA GLU A 11 -11.55 3.53 13.93
C GLU A 11 -12.60 4.54 14.39
N ALA A 12 -12.29 5.83 14.24
CA ALA A 12 -13.19 6.92 14.62
C ALA A 12 -14.48 6.90 13.79
N CYS A 13 -14.39 6.66 12.48
CA CYS A 13 -15.56 6.51 11.61
C CYS A 13 -16.40 5.30 11.99
N SER A 14 -15.78 4.15 12.26
CA SER A 14 -16.51 2.94 12.63
C SER A 14 -17.29 3.13 13.94
N ALA A 15 -16.66 3.79 14.93
CA ALA A 15 -17.32 4.12 16.20
C ALA A 15 -18.48 5.10 16.02
N PHE A 16 -18.30 6.15 15.20
CA PHE A 16 -19.33 7.15 14.93
C PHE A 16 -20.54 6.55 14.19
N LEU A 17 -20.27 5.76 13.14
CA LEU A 17 -21.29 5.13 12.30
C LEU A 17 -21.87 3.84 12.91
N LYS A 18 -21.34 3.39 14.05
CA LYS A 18 -21.71 2.15 14.74
C LYS A 18 -21.59 0.92 13.83
N THR A 19 -20.54 0.87 13.01
CA THR A 19 -20.22 -0.28 12.16
C THR A 19 -19.28 -1.25 12.87
N GLU A 20 -19.02 -2.39 12.25
CA GLU A 20 -18.02 -3.34 12.74
C GLU A 20 -16.64 -2.68 12.83
N GLY A 21 -15.94 -2.90 13.95
CA GLY A 21 -14.58 -2.43 14.15
C GLY A 21 -13.55 -3.17 13.28
N LEU A 22 -12.57 -2.41 12.79
CA LEU A 22 -11.44 -2.89 12.00
C LEU A 22 -10.14 -2.79 12.79
N PRO A 23 -9.19 -3.72 12.58
CA PRO A 23 -7.84 -3.60 13.14
C PRO A 23 -7.14 -2.29 12.75
N PRO A 24 -6.18 -1.81 13.55
CA PRO A 24 -5.55 -0.50 13.36
C PRO A 24 -4.51 -0.47 12.21
N SER A 25 -4.21 -1.61 11.58
CA SER A 25 -3.23 -1.68 10.49
C SER A 25 -3.75 -2.40 9.24
N ASN A 26 -3.30 -1.93 8.07
CA ASN A 26 -3.63 -2.55 6.78
C ASN A 26 -3.27 -4.04 6.75
N LEU A 27 -2.12 -4.42 7.31
CA LEU A 27 -1.68 -5.81 7.32
C LEU A 27 -2.61 -6.70 8.15
N GLU A 28 -3.09 -6.21 9.29
CA GLU A 28 -4.04 -6.96 10.14
C GLU A 28 -5.43 -7.04 9.50
N ILE A 29 -5.91 -5.98 8.86
CA ILE A 29 -7.16 -6.00 8.08
C ILE A 29 -7.08 -7.09 7.00
N LEU A 30 -5.99 -7.12 6.25
CA LEU A 30 -5.77 -8.10 5.19
C LEU A 30 -5.65 -9.54 5.74
N LYS A 31 -4.91 -9.74 6.82
CA LYS A 31 -4.76 -11.05 7.49
C LYS A 31 -6.08 -11.57 8.07
N ALA A 32 -6.89 -10.67 8.61
CA ALA A 32 -8.21 -11.00 9.16
C ALA A 32 -9.26 -11.23 8.07
N GLY A 33 -8.95 -11.02 6.79
CA GLY A 33 -9.91 -11.15 5.69
C GLY A 33 -11.03 -10.10 5.74
N LYS A 34 -10.82 -8.97 6.41
CA LYS A 34 -11.84 -7.93 6.64
C LYS A 34 -11.91 -6.87 5.55
N VAL A 35 -11.51 -7.20 4.33
CA VAL A 35 -11.52 -6.24 3.21
C VAL A 35 -12.96 -5.82 2.87
N ASP A 36 -13.92 -6.74 2.95
CA ASP A 36 -15.32 -6.40 2.68
C ASP A 36 -15.93 -5.51 3.78
N VAL A 37 -15.50 -5.69 5.04
CA VAL A 37 -15.88 -4.79 6.14
C VAL A 37 -15.33 -3.38 5.90
N LEU A 38 -14.09 -3.27 5.41
CA LEU A 38 -13.49 -2.00 5.02
C LEU A 38 -14.27 -1.32 3.86
N ARG A 39 -14.66 -2.08 2.85
CA ARG A 39 -15.49 -1.58 1.73
C ARG A 39 -16.86 -1.11 2.20
N ASN A 40 -17.52 -1.88 3.05
CA ASN A 40 -18.81 -1.48 3.63
C ASN A 40 -18.71 -0.18 4.44
N LEU A 41 -17.60 0.03 5.15
CA LEU A 41 -17.34 1.30 5.84
C LEU A 41 -17.16 2.44 4.84
N GLU A 42 -16.41 2.24 3.75
CA GLU A 42 -16.24 3.24 2.69
C GLU A 42 -17.59 3.64 2.09
N ASP A 43 -18.40 2.66 1.70
CA ASP A 43 -19.74 2.87 1.14
C ASP A 43 -20.64 3.62 2.13
N ARG A 44 -20.55 3.28 3.42
CA ARG A 44 -21.31 3.99 4.45
C ARG A 44 -20.86 5.44 4.59
N ILE A 45 -19.56 5.71 4.59
CA ILE A 45 -19.02 7.07 4.63
C ILE A 45 -19.52 7.87 3.42
N ARG A 46 -19.44 7.30 2.20
CA ARG A 46 -19.94 7.95 0.97
C ARG A 46 -21.43 8.29 1.08
N SER A 47 -22.25 7.33 1.50
CA SER A 47 -23.69 7.54 1.65
C SER A 47 -24.05 8.63 2.67
N GLU A 48 -23.35 8.68 3.81
CA GLU A 48 -23.61 9.72 4.81
C GLU A 48 -23.11 11.11 4.38
N ARG A 49 -22.04 11.18 3.57
CA ARG A 49 -21.60 12.44 2.94
C ARG A 49 -22.66 12.98 1.98
N GLU A 50 -23.26 12.12 1.16
CA GLU A 50 -24.35 12.50 0.24
C GLU A 50 -25.58 13.03 0.99
N ARG A 51 -25.84 12.50 2.20
CA ARG A 51 -26.87 12.98 3.11
C ARG A 51 -26.48 14.21 3.93
N GLN A 52 -25.27 14.75 3.70
CA GLN A 52 -24.72 15.90 4.40
C GLN A 52 -24.62 15.71 5.92
N VAL A 53 -24.38 14.48 6.38
CA VAL A 53 -24.10 14.21 7.79
C VAL A 53 -22.74 14.80 8.16
N GLU A 54 -22.70 15.59 9.23
CA GLU A 54 -21.47 16.14 9.77
C GLU A 54 -20.70 15.08 10.56
N PHE A 55 -19.51 14.73 10.07
CA PHE A 55 -18.60 13.82 10.79
C PHE A 55 -17.83 14.59 11.86
N PRO A 56 -17.63 14.03 13.07
CA PRO A 56 -16.77 14.62 14.08
C PRO A 56 -15.36 14.90 13.53
N LEU A 57 -14.71 15.99 13.96
CA LEU A 57 -13.37 16.39 13.49
C LEU A 57 -12.31 15.27 13.61
N ARG A 58 -12.44 14.36 14.58
CA ARG A 58 -11.54 13.21 14.73
C ARG A 58 -11.67 12.14 13.64
N CYS A 59 -12.74 12.18 12.85
CA CYS A 59 -13.04 11.15 11.85
C CYS A 59 -12.34 11.41 10.52
N TRP A 60 -11.84 12.62 10.28
CA TRP A 60 -11.28 12.98 8.99
C TRP A 60 -10.20 14.06 9.10
N ALA A 61 -9.36 14.12 8.07
CA ALA A 61 -8.40 15.18 7.83
C ALA A 61 -8.26 15.40 6.32
N SER A 62 -7.81 16.58 5.91
CA SER A 62 -7.49 16.82 4.50
C SER A 62 -6.21 16.05 4.13
N LEU A 63 -6.08 15.59 2.87
CA LEU A 63 -4.90 14.84 2.43
C LEU A 63 -3.58 15.61 2.67
N GLY A 64 -3.59 16.94 2.49
CA GLY A 64 -2.43 17.80 2.72
C GLY A 64 -2.05 18.00 4.19
N GLU A 65 -2.89 17.59 5.15
CA GLU A 65 -2.65 17.74 6.59
C GLU A 65 -2.08 16.47 7.22
N VAL A 66 -1.94 15.39 6.44
CA VAL A 66 -1.45 14.10 6.91
C VAL A 66 -0.20 13.68 6.17
N ARG A 67 0.61 12.84 6.81
CA ARG A 67 1.72 12.16 6.16
C ARG A 67 1.29 10.77 5.69
N ILE A 68 1.37 10.53 4.39
CA ILE A 68 1.14 9.20 3.82
C ILE A 68 2.34 8.30 4.14
N CYS A 69 2.06 7.22 4.86
CA CYS A 69 3.03 6.18 5.18
C CYS A 69 2.98 5.08 4.11
N PRO A 70 3.99 4.19 4.04
CA PRO A 70 3.88 2.96 3.27
C PRO A 70 2.61 2.19 3.63
N PRO A 71 1.95 1.54 2.65
CA PRO A 71 0.74 0.75 2.91
C PRO A 71 1.00 -0.39 3.90
N ILE A 72 2.21 -0.95 3.91
CA ILE A 72 2.69 -1.93 4.89
C ILE A 72 3.98 -1.39 5.49
N ARG A 73 3.93 -0.98 6.77
CA ARG A 73 5.09 -0.37 7.46
C ARG A 73 6.23 -1.35 7.72
N ASN A 74 5.89 -2.59 8.07
CA ASN A 74 6.85 -3.61 8.49
C ASN A 74 6.62 -4.92 7.70
N PRO A 75 6.96 -4.97 6.39
CA PRO A 75 6.89 -6.20 5.63
C PRO A 75 7.88 -7.23 6.21
N SER A 76 7.56 -8.53 6.15
CA SER A 76 8.51 -9.57 6.57
C SER A 76 9.63 -9.81 5.56
N LYS A 77 9.34 -9.56 4.28
CA LYS A 77 10.24 -9.70 3.13
C LYS A 77 9.72 -8.86 1.97
N ILE A 78 10.64 -8.44 1.11
CA ILE A 78 10.33 -7.81 -0.18
C ILE A 78 10.99 -8.68 -1.24
N ILE A 79 10.18 -9.33 -2.07
CA ILE A 79 10.66 -10.16 -3.17
C ILE A 79 10.37 -9.41 -4.47
N CYS A 80 11.41 -9.20 -5.26
CA CYS A 80 11.37 -8.43 -6.49
C CYS A 80 11.56 -9.34 -7.70
N LEU A 81 11.01 -8.93 -8.85
CA LEU A 81 11.17 -9.59 -10.13
C LEU A 81 12.02 -8.69 -11.04
N GLY A 82 13.18 -9.18 -11.45
CA GLY A 82 14.06 -8.48 -12.37
C GLY A 82 13.67 -8.74 -13.83
N ARG A 83 13.78 -7.71 -14.67
CA ARG A 83 13.59 -7.80 -16.13
C ARG A 83 12.25 -8.42 -16.54
N ASN A 84 11.19 -8.08 -15.81
CA ASN A 84 9.82 -8.57 -16.06
C ASN A 84 9.03 -7.71 -17.06
N TYR A 85 9.71 -6.79 -17.76
CA TYR A 85 9.19 -5.99 -18.87
C TYR A 85 10.12 -6.22 -20.06
N ARG A 86 9.56 -6.70 -21.17
CA ARG A 86 10.34 -7.05 -22.38
C ARG A 86 11.14 -5.86 -22.89
N ASP A 87 10.47 -4.73 -23.07
CA ASP A 87 11.07 -3.50 -23.59
C ASP A 87 12.25 -3.05 -22.71
N HIS A 88 12.09 -3.11 -21.39
CA HIS A 88 13.16 -2.78 -20.45
C HIS A 88 14.35 -3.76 -20.50
N ALA A 89 14.11 -5.04 -20.76
CA ALA A 89 15.19 -6.01 -20.96
C ALA A 89 15.97 -5.73 -22.26
N GLU A 90 15.26 -5.36 -23.33
CA GLU A 90 15.83 -5.02 -24.63
C GLU A 90 16.67 -3.73 -24.57
N GLU A 91 16.22 -2.70 -23.85
CA GLU A 91 16.96 -1.46 -23.59
C GLU A 91 18.36 -1.70 -23.00
N GLN A 92 18.48 -2.69 -22.12
CA GLN A 92 19.74 -3.05 -21.47
C GLN A 92 20.65 -3.94 -22.34
N GLY A 93 20.22 -4.28 -23.57
CA GLY A 93 20.91 -5.27 -24.41
C GLY A 93 20.98 -6.64 -23.77
N ALA A 94 20.08 -6.93 -22.84
CA ALA A 94 20.10 -8.13 -22.03
C ALA A 94 19.23 -9.23 -22.64
N LYS A 95 19.64 -10.50 -22.47
CA LYS A 95 18.76 -11.62 -22.79
C LYS A 95 17.54 -11.61 -21.88
N ILE A 96 16.38 -11.82 -22.48
CA ILE A 96 15.12 -12.03 -21.75
C ILE A 96 15.28 -13.31 -20.90
N PRO A 97 15.02 -13.26 -19.59
CA PRO A 97 15.12 -14.44 -18.74
C PRO A 97 14.17 -15.56 -19.20
N GLU A 98 14.65 -16.81 -19.20
CA GLU A 98 13.83 -18.00 -19.49
C GLU A 98 12.92 -18.40 -18.31
N ALA A 99 13.21 -17.87 -17.12
CA ALA A 99 12.44 -18.04 -15.90
C ALA A 99 12.46 -16.74 -15.08
N PRO A 100 11.51 -16.55 -14.13
CA PRO A 100 11.48 -15.35 -13.29
C PRO A 100 12.79 -15.14 -12.52
N LEU A 101 13.41 -13.97 -12.73
CA LEU A 101 14.61 -13.57 -11.99
C LEU A 101 14.21 -12.96 -10.66
N LEU A 102 14.35 -13.70 -9.58
CA LEU A 102 13.98 -13.24 -8.24
C LEU A 102 15.18 -12.69 -7.47
N PHE A 103 14.96 -11.58 -6.78
CA PHE A 103 15.89 -11.02 -5.80
C PHE A 103 15.12 -10.41 -4.63
N ALA A 104 15.83 -9.94 -3.61
CA ALA A 104 15.21 -9.34 -2.43
C ALA A 104 15.75 -7.93 -2.18
N LYS A 105 14.86 -7.04 -1.73
CA LYS A 105 15.21 -5.77 -1.10
C LYS A 105 15.06 -5.92 0.42
N ALA A 106 15.87 -5.21 1.20
CA ALA A 106 15.77 -5.24 2.66
C ALA A 106 14.38 -4.74 3.10
N PRO A 107 13.69 -5.39 4.05
CA PRO A 107 12.38 -4.92 4.54
C PRO A 107 12.37 -3.47 5.02
N THR A 108 13.50 -3.00 5.54
CA THR A 108 13.72 -1.63 6.04
C THR A 108 13.88 -0.59 4.92
N ALA A 109 13.88 -1.00 3.65
CA ALA A 109 14.05 -0.10 2.51
C ALA A 109 12.74 0.59 2.07
N VAL A 110 11.57 0.14 2.56
CA VAL A 110 10.29 0.77 2.20
C VAL A 110 10.11 2.07 2.97
N ILE A 111 9.92 3.16 2.24
CA ILE A 111 9.61 4.50 2.78
C ILE A 111 8.34 5.05 2.12
N GLY A 112 7.75 6.09 2.72
CA GLY A 112 6.51 6.69 2.25
C GLY A 112 6.69 7.53 0.98
N PRO A 113 5.59 7.85 0.28
CA PRO A 113 5.64 8.80 -0.82
C PRO A 113 6.22 10.15 -0.37
N GLY A 114 7.15 10.70 -1.14
CA GLY A 114 7.81 11.97 -0.84
C GLY A 114 8.89 11.91 0.24
N ASP A 115 9.11 10.76 0.90
CA ASP A 115 10.23 10.59 1.81
C ASP A 115 11.56 10.65 1.02
N ALA A 116 12.58 11.25 1.62
CA ALA A 116 13.87 11.45 0.96
C ALA A 116 14.65 10.13 0.77
N ILE A 117 15.25 9.96 -0.40
CA ILE A 117 16.19 8.87 -0.68
C ILE A 117 17.61 9.35 -0.35
N VAL A 118 18.29 8.65 0.54
CA VAL A 118 19.69 8.91 0.85
C VAL A 118 20.56 8.25 -0.22
N ILE A 119 21.23 9.06 -1.04
CA ILE A 119 22.17 8.57 -2.05
C ILE A 119 23.39 7.95 -1.36
N PRO A 120 23.72 6.66 -1.61
CA PRO A 120 24.87 6.02 -1.00
C PRO A 120 26.19 6.73 -1.34
N ARG A 121 27.08 6.87 -0.36
CA ARG A 121 28.41 7.43 -0.57
C ARG A 121 29.17 6.61 -1.61
N GLY A 122 29.79 7.29 -2.58
CA GLY A 122 30.55 6.64 -3.66
C GLY A 122 29.71 6.18 -4.85
N SER A 123 28.38 6.33 -4.81
CA SER A 123 27.55 6.09 -5.99
C SER A 123 27.75 7.19 -7.03
N SER A 124 28.12 6.81 -8.25
CA SER A 124 28.21 7.71 -9.40
C SER A 124 26.93 7.75 -10.24
N LYS A 125 26.08 6.72 -10.12
CA LYS A 125 24.81 6.60 -10.83
C LYS A 125 23.78 5.92 -9.94
N VAL A 126 22.73 6.66 -9.59
CA VAL A 126 21.50 6.12 -8.99
C VAL A 126 20.40 6.32 -10.00
N ASP A 127 19.59 5.30 -10.21
CA ASP A 127 18.51 5.27 -11.19
C ASP A 127 17.18 4.93 -10.50
N PHE A 128 16.07 5.22 -11.18
CA PHE A 128 14.73 4.89 -10.70
C PHE A 128 14.12 3.75 -11.54
N GLU A 129 13.29 2.93 -10.90
CA GLU A 129 12.52 1.89 -11.57
C GLU A 129 11.04 2.07 -11.21
N GLY A 130 10.20 2.28 -12.22
CA GLY A 130 8.75 2.28 -12.06
C GLY A 130 8.25 0.85 -11.93
N GLU A 131 7.85 0.44 -10.72
CA GLU A 131 7.42 -0.93 -10.42
C GLU A 131 5.96 -0.99 -9.95
N PHE A 132 5.29 -2.11 -10.21
CA PHE A 132 4.02 -2.47 -9.57
C PHE A 132 4.28 -3.49 -8.46
N ALA A 133 3.70 -3.26 -7.29
CA ALA A 133 3.88 -4.12 -6.12
C ALA A 133 2.57 -4.76 -5.69
N VAL A 134 2.66 -6.03 -5.26
CA VAL A 134 1.53 -6.79 -4.69
C VAL A 134 1.82 -7.10 -3.22
N VAL A 135 0.82 -6.95 -2.36
CA VAL A 135 0.91 -7.33 -0.94
C VAL A 135 0.29 -8.70 -0.74
N ILE A 136 1.12 -9.66 -0.30
CA ILE A 136 0.66 -11.01 0.05
C ILE A 136 0.30 -11.08 1.53
N ALA A 137 -1.00 -11.15 1.81
CA ALA A 137 -1.53 -11.10 3.17
C ALA A 137 -1.59 -12.46 3.89
N ARG A 138 -1.82 -13.54 3.12
CA ARG A 138 -1.95 -14.90 3.64
C ARG A 138 -0.76 -15.74 3.22
N THR A 139 -0.25 -16.54 4.15
CA THR A 139 0.79 -17.51 3.86
C THR A 139 0.25 -18.55 2.90
N ILE A 140 0.97 -18.78 1.81
CA ILE A 140 0.65 -19.78 0.81
C ILE A 140 1.90 -20.62 0.52
N ARG A 141 1.69 -21.88 0.16
CA ARG A 141 2.76 -22.81 -0.24
C ARG A 141 2.23 -23.63 -1.42
N ASN A 142 3.04 -23.77 -2.47
CA ASN A 142 2.68 -24.47 -3.70
C ASN A 142 1.35 -23.95 -4.29
N ALA A 143 1.26 -22.64 -4.48
CA ALA A 143 0.10 -22.02 -5.12
C ALA A 143 -0.05 -22.53 -6.56
N ASP A 144 -1.25 -22.96 -6.92
CA ASP A 144 -1.70 -23.21 -8.28
C ASP A 144 -2.55 -22.04 -8.80
N GLU A 145 -3.03 -22.15 -10.05
CA GLU A 145 -3.87 -21.14 -10.72
C GLU A 145 -5.28 -21.03 -10.11
#